data_AF-A0A7C3LQ33-F1
#
_entry.id   AF-A0A7C3LQ33-F1
#
_cell.length_a   1.000
_cell.length_b   1.000
_cell.length_c   1.000
_cell.angle_alpha   90.00
_cell.angle_beta   90.00
_cell.angle_gamma   90.00
#
_symmetry.space_group_name_H-M   'P 1'
#
loop_
_entity.id
_entity.type
_entity.pdbx_description
1 polymer ?
#
loop_
_entity_poly.entity_id
_entity_poly.type
_entity_poly.pdbx_seq_one_letter_code
_entity_poly.pdbx_strand_id
1 'polypeptide(L)'
;SPEEKRNGVIAASAGNHAQGVAMSARHMGIHSLIVMPATTPVIKIQAVRALGSEIILYGDSYQEAAVHAQNKSLEMDKVFIHPFDDPLVIAGQGTIGFDILQQLSDVDAVYIPVGGGGLLSGIALCIKELKPEIKIIGVQPEDSCAMKMSLAKGERISLDYVGIFADGVAVKRVGELTFAISQKYVDDIVTVTTDEICTGIKAAYEDTRMVLEPAGALAVAGILKKRTSHFKNIVAVNSGANMNFDRLQFVSERTRVGEGSEALFAVTIPERPGALRELTGQFLSGKNITEFNYRMNPGEPAQIFFGFSIESYSDRDEMRRRLFEYGYACSDLTDNELAKVHIRHMVGGRSRLVENEVLYRFQFPERKGALSHFLSSMSETWNISLFHYRMHGGDFGRVLVGLQIPSLEKDKFSQFLGDMNFYYFEETENPAYRLFL
;
A
#
# COMPACT_ATOMS: atom_id res chain seq x y z
N SER A 1 -15.88 26.35 -29.37
CA SER A 1 -15.93 27.43 -30.36
C SER A 1 -14.78 28.42 -30.14
N PRO A 2 -14.46 29.33 -31.08
CA PRO A 2 -13.48 30.40 -30.83
C PRO A 2 -13.84 31.30 -29.64
N GLU A 3 -15.14 31.48 -29.38
CA GLU A 3 -15.66 32.24 -28.24
C GLU A 3 -15.38 31.55 -26.92
N GLU A 4 -15.72 30.26 -26.79
CA GLU A 4 -15.39 29.45 -25.61
C GLU A 4 -13.89 29.43 -25.32
N LYS A 5 -13.05 29.36 -26.36
CA LYS A 5 -11.59 29.43 -26.20
C LYS A 5 -11.11 30.77 -25.64
N ARG A 6 -11.75 31.89 -26.01
CA ARG A 6 -11.42 33.21 -25.47
C ARG A 6 -11.84 33.34 -24.01
N ASN A 7 -13.01 32.80 -23.65
CA ASN A 7 -13.47 32.83 -22.27
C ASN A 7 -12.65 31.93 -21.34
N GLY A 8 -12.10 30.85 -21.90
CA GLY A 8 -11.24 29.90 -21.20
C GLY A 8 -12.01 28.78 -20.52
N VAL A 9 -11.27 27.90 -19.86
CA VAL A 9 -11.80 26.67 -19.26
C VAL A 9 -11.65 26.68 -17.74
N ILE A 10 -12.53 25.96 -17.07
CA ILE A 10 -12.45 25.72 -15.62
C ILE A 10 -12.67 24.25 -15.31
N ALA A 11 -11.93 23.70 -14.35
CA ALA A 11 -12.12 22.34 -13.87
C ALA A 11 -11.90 22.25 -12.36
N ALA A 12 -12.51 21.25 -11.73
CA ALA A 12 -12.24 20.90 -10.34
C ALA A 12 -11.47 19.59 -10.26
N SER A 13 -10.25 19.63 -9.74
CA SER A 13 -9.43 18.46 -9.44
C SER A 13 -8.15 18.91 -8.75
N ALA A 14 -7.66 18.10 -7.82
CA ALA A 14 -6.33 18.27 -7.23
C ALA A 14 -5.30 17.26 -7.79
N GLY A 15 -5.64 16.50 -8.84
CA GLY A 15 -4.87 15.35 -9.30
C GLY A 15 -4.68 15.26 -10.81
N ASN A 16 -4.76 14.04 -11.36
CA ASN A 16 -4.42 13.73 -12.76
C ASN A 16 -5.27 14.54 -13.76
N HIS A 17 -6.58 14.71 -13.50
CA HIS A 17 -7.46 15.52 -14.35
C HIS A 17 -7.01 16.98 -14.43
N ALA A 18 -6.62 17.59 -13.32
CA ALA A 18 -6.14 18.97 -13.31
C ALA A 18 -4.88 19.15 -14.17
N GLN A 19 -3.93 18.22 -14.09
CA GLN A 19 -2.73 18.23 -14.92
C GLN A 19 -3.06 18.04 -16.40
N GLY A 20 -4.00 17.14 -16.73
CA GLY A 20 -4.48 16.95 -18.09
C GLY A 20 -5.08 18.23 -18.68
N VAL A 21 -6.02 18.85 -17.97
CA VAL A 21 -6.65 20.13 -18.40
C VAL A 21 -5.60 21.23 -18.53
N ALA A 22 -4.69 21.37 -17.56
CA ALA A 22 -3.65 22.38 -17.57
C ALA A 22 -2.69 22.22 -18.76
N MET A 23 -2.22 21.00 -19.02
CA MET A 23 -1.35 20.68 -20.15
C MET A 23 -2.04 20.97 -21.49
N SER A 24 -3.29 20.52 -21.66
CA SER A 24 -4.07 20.76 -22.87
C SER A 24 -4.33 22.24 -23.10
N ALA A 25 -4.72 22.98 -22.05
CA ALA A 25 -4.97 24.41 -22.14
C ALA A 25 -3.71 25.19 -22.53
N ARG A 26 -2.56 24.87 -21.92
CA ARG A 26 -1.26 25.45 -22.29
C ARG A 26 -0.90 25.15 -23.75
N HIS A 27 -1.07 23.91 -24.19
CA HIS A 27 -0.79 23.52 -25.57
C HIS A 27 -1.65 24.29 -26.58
N MET A 28 -2.92 24.53 -26.24
CA MET A 28 -3.88 25.23 -27.09
C MET A 28 -3.85 26.76 -26.95
N GLY A 29 -3.04 27.32 -26.04
CA GLY A 29 -3.02 28.75 -25.74
C GLY A 29 -4.31 29.27 -25.09
N ILE A 30 -5.00 28.43 -24.31
CA ILE A 30 -6.27 28.75 -23.65
C ILE A 30 -6.02 29.01 -22.16
N HIS A 31 -6.67 30.04 -21.61
CA HIS A 31 -6.65 30.28 -20.17
C HIS A 31 -7.39 29.16 -19.42
N SER A 32 -6.74 28.58 -18.42
CA SER A 32 -7.31 27.52 -17.58
C SER A 32 -7.29 27.90 -16.11
N LEU A 33 -8.42 27.65 -15.45
CA LEU A 33 -8.63 27.85 -14.03
C LEU A 33 -8.91 26.51 -13.36
N ILE A 34 -8.10 26.12 -12.38
CA ILE A 34 -8.25 24.87 -11.66
C ILE A 34 -8.67 25.15 -10.22
N VAL A 35 -9.82 24.62 -9.83
CA VAL A 35 -10.29 24.68 -8.45
C VAL A 35 -9.87 23.42 -7.71
N MET A 36 -9.20 23.59 -6.58
CA MET A 36 -8.73 22.51 -5.71
C MET A 36 -9.22 22.73 -4.27
N PRO A 37 -9.38 21.67 -3.46
CA PRO A 37 -9.60 21.84 -2.02
C PRO A 37 -8.47 22.66 -1.37
N ALA A 38 -8.78 23.47 -0.37
CA ALA A 38 -7.79 24.22 0.40
C ALA A 38 -6.77 23.32 1.12
N THR A 39 -7.15 22.08 1.39
CA THR A 39 -6.31 21.03 1.99
C THR A 39 -5.37 20.33 1.00
N THR A 40 -5.34 20.75 -0.26
CA THR A 40 -4.52 20.10 -1.30
C THR A 40 -3.02 20.22 -0.99
N PRO A 41 -2.25 19.11 -1.04
CA PRO A 41 -0.81 19.14 -0.84
C PRO A 41 -0.10 20.09 -1.82
N VAL A 42 0.88 20.85 -1.31
CA VAL A 42 1.62 21.87 -2.06
C VAL A 42 2.23 21.31 -3.35
N ILE A 43 2.72 20.07 -3.35
CA ILE A 43 3.30 19.42 -4.53
C ILE A 43 2.31 19.30 -5.70
N LYS A 44 1.03 19.01 -5.42
CA LYS A 44 -0.01 18.89 -6.47
C LYS A 44 -0.40 20.27 -7.02
N ILE A 45 -0.44 21.29 -6.15
CA ILE A 45 -0.64 22.70 -6.53
C ILE A 45 0.49 23.16 -7.45
N GLN A 46 1.74 22.88 -7.07
CA GLN A 46 2.92 23.26 -7.84
C GLN A 46 2.96 22.59 -9.21
N ALA A 47 2.59 21.31 -9.32
CA ALA A 47 2.54 20.60 -10.59
C ALA A 47 1.60 21.29 -11.61
N VAL A 48 0.40 21.67 -11.16
CA VAL A 48 -0.58 22.37 -12.02
C VAL A 48 -0.14 23.80 -12.32
N ARG A 49 0.44 24.50 -11.34
CA ARG A 49 0.97 25.86 -11.55
C ARG A 49 2.13 25.88 -12.55
N ALA A 50 3.00 24.87 -12.52
CA ALA A 50 4.10 24.72 -13.48
C ALA A 50 3.60 24.50 -14.93
N LEU A 51 2.38 23.99 -15.08
CA LEU A 51 1.68 23.87 -16.37
C LEU A 51 0.99 25.17 -16.80
N GLY A 52 1.03 26.25 -16.00
CA GLY A 52 0.58 27.58 -16.38
C GLY A 52 -0.90 27.88 -16.10
N SER A 53 -1.59 27.02 -15.36
CA SER A 53 -2.98 27.27 -14.96
C SER A 53 -3.08 28.18 -13.73
N GLU A 54 -4.14 28.98 -13.71
CA GLU A 54 -4.60 29.68 -12.51
C GLU A 54 -5.21 28.67 -11.53
N ILE A 55 -5.05 28.92 -10.23
CA ILE A 55 -5.51 28.00 -9.19
C ILE A 55 -6.34 28.76 -8.15
N ILE A 56 -7.54 28.24 -7.87
CA ILE A 56 -8.36 28.65 -6.72
C ILE A 56 -8.37 27.51 -5.71
N LEU A 57 -8.01 27.83 -4.47
CA LEU A 57 -8.15 26.92 -3.33
C LEU A 57 -9.48 27.21 -2.64
N TYR A 58 -10.40 26.25 -2.63
CA TYR A 58 -11.74 26.44 -2.07
C TYR A 58 -12.30 25.14 -1.47
N GLY A 59 -12.88 25.26 -0.29
CA GLY A 59 -13.52 24.15 0.43
C GLY A 59 -12.51 23.18 1.04
N ASP A 60 -13.02 22.31 1.91
CA ASP A 60 -12.20 21.30 2.60
C ASP A 60 -12.19 19.95 1.87
N SER A 61 -13.10 19.77 0.90
CA SER A 61 -13.31 18.54 0.15
C SER A 61 -13.35 18.75 -1.37
N TYR A 62 -13.14 17.68 -2.13
CA TYR A 62 -13.28 17.69 -3.59
C TYR A 62 -14.69 18.12 -4.02
N GLN A 63 -15.72 17.66 -3.31
CA GLN A 63 -17.11 17.99 -3.62
C GLN A 63 -17.37 19.50 -3.51
N GLU A 64 -16.88 20.15 -2.45
CA GLU A 64 -17.02 21.60 -2.30
C GLU A 64 -16.26 22.36 -3.40
N ALA A 65 -15.04 21.95 -3.72
CA ALA A 65 -14.27 22.51 -4.83
C ALA A 65 -14.98 22.35 -6.18
N ALA A 66 -15.62 21.19 -6.42
CA ALA A 66 -16.38 20.91 -7.64
C ALA A 66 -17.63 21.77 -7.78
N VAL A 67 -18.42 21.90 -6.71
CA VAL A 67 -19.59 22.79 -6.69
C VAL A 67 -19.16 24.24 -6.89
N HIS A 68 -18.07 24.67 -6.25
CA HIS A 68 -17.53 26.01 -6.43
C HIS A 68 -17.07 26.25 -7.88
N ALA A 69 -16.38 25.29 -8.50
CA ALA A 69 -15.96 25.39 -9.89
C ALA A 69 -17.14 25.48 -10.86
N GLN A 70 -18.21 24.71 -10.64
CA GLN A 70 -19.42 24.81 -11.47
C GLN A 70 -20.07 26.19 -11.36
N ASN A 71 -20.22 26.72 -10.14
CA ASN A 71 -20.75 28.06 -9.92
C ASN A 71 -19.88 29.14 -10.56
N LYS A 72 -18.55 29.06 -10.40
CA LYS A 72 -17.61 29.98 -11.03
C LYS A 72 -17.57 29.87 -12.55
N SER A 73 -17.83 28.68 -13.10
CA SER A 73 -17.98 28.47 -14.54
C SER A 73 -19.10 29.36 -15.10
N LEU A 74 -20.25 29.39 -14.42
CA LEU A 74 -21.40 30.20 -14.80
C LEU A 74 -21.14 31.70 -14.60
N GLU A 75 -20.51 32.07 -13.47
CA GLU A 75 -20.21 33.49 -13.16
C GLU A 75 -19.21 34.11 -14.13
N MET A 76 -18.19 33.33 -14.54
CA MET A 76 -17.07 33.81 -15.38
C MET A 76 -17.25 33.46 -16.86
N ASP A 77 -18.39 32.86 -17.24
CA ASP A 77 -18.68 32.36 -18.60
C ASP A 77 -17.58 31.43 -19.16
N LYS A 78 -16.99 30.61 -18.28
CA LYS A 78 -15.96 29.62 -18.63
C LYS A 78 -16.60 28.28 -18.94
N VAL A 79 -15.95 27.48 -19.80
CA VAL A 79 -16.39 26.11 -20.07
C VAL A 79 -15.91 25.19 -18.95
N PHE A 80 -16.84 24.50 -18.29
CA PHE A 80 -16.51 23.49 -17.28
C PHE A 80 -16.07 22.18 -17.94
N ILE A 81 -14.83 21.75 -17.68
CA ILE A 81 -14.30 20.49 -18.19
C ILE A 81 -14.50 19.39 -17.14
N HIS A 82 -15.56 18.61 -17.33
CA HIS A 82 -15.92 17.54 -16.42
C HIS A 82 -14.88 16.39 -16.45
N PRO A 83 -14.51 15.77 -15.32
CA PRO A 83 -13.46 14.74 -15.27
C PRO A 83 -13.81 13.40 -15.95
N PHE A 84 -15.08 13.10 -16.17
CA PHE A 84 -15.51 11.82 -16.78
C PHE A 84 -16.87 11.81 -17.47
N ASP A 85 -17.87 12.48 -16.90
CA ASP A 85 -19.26 12.51 -17.39
C ASP A 85 -19.53 13.56 -18.48
N ASP A 86 -18.71 13.55 -19.54
CA ASP A 86 -18.88 14.41 -20.72
C ASP A 86 -18.66 13.57 -22.00
N PRO A 87 -19.50 13.72 -23.05
CA PRO A 87 -19.38 12.90 -24.25
C PRO A 87 -18.01 12.99 -24.94
N LEU A 88 -17.40 14.18 -24.99
CA LEU A 88 -16.10 14.37 -25.64
C LEU A 88 -14.96 13.85 -24.76
N VAL A 89 -15.08 13.97 -23.44
CA VAL A 89 -14.14 13.35 -22.50
C VAL A 89 -14.18 11.83 -22.65
N ILE A 90 -15.37 11.23 -22.69
CA ILE A 90 -15.57 9.78 -22.90
C ILE A 90 -14.99 9.34 -24.25
N ALA A 91 -15.31 10.04 -25.33
CA ALA A 91 -14.78 9.75 -26.66
C ALA A 91 -13.25 9.86 -26.70
N GLY A 92 -12.69 10.86 -26.02
CA GLY A 92 -11.24 11.02 -25.86
C GLY A 92 -10.59 9.84 -25.15
N GLN A 93 -11.22 9.27 -24.12
CA GLN A 93 -10.69 8.06 -23.48
C GLN A 93 -10.81 6.82 -24.37
N GLY A 94 -11.78 6.80 -25.27
CA GLY A 94 -11.99 5.72 -26.23
C GLY A 94 -10.87 5.55 -27.25
N THR A 95 -9.99 6.55 -27.44
CA THR A 95 -8.82 6.41 -28.30
C THR A 95 -7.89 5.29 -27.82
N ILE A 96 -7.82 5.05 -26.50
CA ILE A 96 -7.06 3.93 -25.92
C ILE A 96 -7.63 2.59 -26.41
N GLY A 97 -8.94 2.49 -26.60
CA GLY A 97 -9.57 1.29 -27.18
C GLY A 97 -9.10 1.02 -28.62
N PHE A 98 -8.95 2.07 -29.43
CA PHE A 98 -8.38 1.95 -30.77
C PHE A 98 -6.92 1.49 -30.73
N ASP A 99 -6.11 2.10 -29.87
CA ASP A 99 -4.70 1.75 -29.72
C ASP A 99 -4.54 0.27 -29.30
N ILE A 100 -5.33 -0.20 -28.34
CA ILE A 100 -5.34 -1.61 -27.90
C ILE A 100 -5.61 -2.54 -29.08
N LEU A 101 -6.66 -2.28 -29.85
CA LEU A 101 -7.05 -3.14 -30.98
C LEU A 101 -6.04 -3.12 -32.13
N GLN A 102 -5.33 -2.01 -32.30
CA GLN A 102 -4.27 -1.87 -33.30
C GLN A 102 -2.99 -2.60 -32.87
N GLN A 103 -2.64 -2.53 -31.58
CA GLN A 103 -1.41 -3.12 -31.04
C GLN A 103 -1.55 -4.62 -30.75
N LEU A 104 -2.74 -5.09 -30.39
CA LEU A 104 -3.05 -6.49 -30.11
C LEU A 104 -4.40 -6.85 -30.71
N SER A 105 -4.38 -7.63 -31.80
CA SER A 105 -5.59 -7.89 -32.57
C SER A 105 -6.48 -9.00 -31.98
N ASP A 106 -5.93 -9.88 -31.17
CA ASP A 106 -6.56 -11.09 -30.63
C ASP A 106 -6.72 -11.02 -29.10
N VAL A 107 -7.22 -9.89 -28.61
CA VAL A 107 -7.50 -9.66 -27.18
C VAL A 107 -8.73 -10.46 -26.75
N ASP A 108 -8.64 -11.20 -25.65
CA ASP A 108 -9.79 -11.88 -25.05
C ASP A 108 -10.54 -10.96 -24.06
N ALA A 109 -9.78 -10.20 -23.27
CA ALA A 109 -10.33 -9.34 -22.22
C ALA A 109 -9.47 -8.09 -21.94
N VAL A 110 -10.13 -7.00 -21.59
CA VAL A 110 -9.50 -5.74 -21.15
C VAL A 110 -10.00 -5.39 -19.75
N TYR A 111 -9.05 -5.25 -18.82
CA TYR A 111 -9.29 -4.85 -17.44
C TYR A 111 -9.02 -3.35 -17.29
N ILE A 112 -10.01 -2.60 -16.79
CA ILE A 112 -9.99 -1.15 -16.81
C ILE A 112 -10.32 -0.59 -15.41
N PRO A 113 -9.48 0.30 -14.84
CA PRO A 113 -9.77 0.97 -13.57
C PRO A 113 -11.04 1.83 -13.64
N VAL A 114 -11.86 1.81 -12.58
CA VAL A 114 -13.16 2.51 -12.57
C VAL A 114 -13.29 3.44 -11.37
N GLY A 115 -13.18 4.75 -11.63
CA GLY A 115 -13.67 5.82 -10.75
C GLY A 115 -15.08 6.25 -11.15
N GLY A 116 -15.20 7.43 -11.75
CA GLY A 116 -16.47 7.94 -12.28
C GLY A 116 -16.94 7.27 -13.59
N GLY A 117 -16.08 6.45 -14.20
CA GLY A 117 -16.41 5.59 -15.35
C GLY A 117 -16.04 6.13 -16.73
N GLY A 118 -15.41 7.30 -16.84
CA GLY A 118 -15.07 7.90 -18.15
C GLY A 118 -14.14 7.04 -19.00
N LEU A 119 -13.03 6.58 -18.39
CA LEU A 119 -12.07 5.67 -19.01
C LEU A 119 -12.71 4.34 -19.43
N LEU A 120 -13.41 3.70 -18.49
CA LEU A 120 -14.17 2.46 -18.73
C LEU A 120 -15.13 2.63 -19.91
N SER A 121 -15.95 3.67 -19.88
CA SER A 121 -17.00 3.90 -20.87
C SER A 121 -16.43 4.16 -22.26
N GLY A 122 -15.38 4.98 -22.36
CA GLY A 122 -14.75 5.29 -23.64
C GLY A 122 -14.15 4.06 -24.30
N ILE A 123 -13.34 3.30 -23.54
CA ILE A 123 -12.70 2.08 -24.04
C ILE A 123 -13.75 1.02 -24.36
N ALA A 124 -14.72 0.80 -23.46
CA ALA A 124 -15.79 -0.18 -23.65
C ALA A 124 -16.60 0.10 -24.92
N LEU A 125 -17.01 1.35 -25.12
CA LEU A 125 -17.76 1.77 -26.30
C LEU A 125 -16.96 1.50 -27.58
N CYS A 126 -15.71 1.97 -27.65
CA CYS A 126 -14.85 1.75 -28.81
C CYS A 126 -14.68 0.26 -29.13
N ILE A 127 -14.30 -0.54 -28.13
CA ILE A 127 -14.01 -1.96 -28.34
C ILE A 127 -15.28 -2.73 -28.69
N LYS A 128 -16.40 -2.51 -27.99
CA LYS A 128 -17.63 -3.29 -28.23
C LYS A 128 -18.27 -2.99 -29.57
N GLU A 129 -18.13 -1.77 -30.09
CA GLU A 129 -18.62 -1.43 -31.43
C GLU A 129 -17.79 -2.08 -32.56
N LEU A 130 -16.51 -2.35 -32.31
CA LEU A 130 -15.60 -2.94 -33.31
C LEU A 130 -15.46 -4.47 -33.18
N LYS A 131 -15.42 -4.97 -31.96
CA LYS A 131 -15.19 -6.37 -31.57
C LYS A 131 -16.01 -6.73 -30.31
N PRO A 132 -17.32 -6.97 -30.45
CA PRO A 132 -18.23 -7.19 -29.32
C PRO A 132 -17.90 -8.42 -28.46
N GLU A 133 -17.15 -9.38 -29.00
CA GLU A 133 -16.70 -10.60 -28.34
C GLU A 133 -15.69 -10.36 -27.22
N ILE A 134 -14.92 -9.28 -27.29
CA ILE A 134 -13.88 -8.95 -26.30
C ILE A 134 -14.54 -8.60 -24.97
N LYS A 135 -14.07 -9.19 -23.88
CA LYS A 135 -14.61 -8.96 -22.54
C LYS A 135 -14.10 -7.65 -21.94
N ILE A 136 -15.01 -6.83 -21.45
CA ILE A 136 -14.72 -5.57 -20.79
C ILE A 136 -14.97 -5.75 -19.30
N ILE A 137 -13.89 -5.70 -18.51
CA ILE A 137 -13.94 -5.95 -17.07
C ILE A 137 -13.51 -4.68 -16.34
N GLY A 138 -14.43 -4.07 -15.59
CA GLY A 138 -14.10 -2.97 -14.70
C GLY A 138 -13.38 -3.46 -13.45
N VAL A 139 -12.48 -2.65 -12.89
CA VAL A 139 -11.87 -2.93 -11.58
C VAL A 139 -12.00 -1.74 -10.63
N GLN A 140 -12.53 -1.99 -9.43
CA GLN A 140 -12.72 -0.99 -8.37
C GLN A 140 -12.11 -1.41 -7.03
N PRO A 141 -11.68 -0.47 -6.18
CA PRO A 141 -11.48 -0.75 -4.77
C PRO A 141 -12.78 -1.22 -4.13
N GLU A 142 -12.72 -2.16 -3.18
CA GLU A 142 -13.89 -2.61 -2.41
C GLU A 142 -14.55 -1.45 -1.65
N ASP A 143 -13.75 -0.54 -1.11
CA ASP A 143 -14.20 0.65 -0.37
C ASP A 143 -14.67 1.82 -1.28
N SER A 144 -14.62 1.65 -2.60
CA SER A 144 -14.95 2.70 -3.59
C SER A 144 -15.65 2.10 -4.83
N CYS A 145 -16.56 1.14 -4.62
CA CYS A 145 -17.17 0.32 -5.68
C CYS A 145 -18.52 0.84 -6.23
N ALA A 146 -18.65 2.16 -6.41
CA ALA A 146 -19.91 2.82 -6.78
C ALA A 146 -20.53 2.31 -8.10
N MET A 147 -19.70 1.98 -9.09
CA MET A 147 -20.18 1.50 -10.40
C MET A 147 -20.77 0.09 -10.26
N LYS A 148 -20.04 -0.82 -9.59
CA LYS A 148 -20.52 -2.20 -9.34
C LYS A 148 -21.88 -2.20 -8.63
N MET A 149 -22.00 -1.41 -7.56
CA MET A 149 -23.24 -1.33 -6.80
C MET A 149 -24.37 -0.69 -7.61
N SER A 150 -24.07 0.33 -8.43
CA SER A 150 -25.07 0.97 -9.30
C SER A 150 -25.57 0.01 -10.37
N LEU A 151 -24.67 -0.74 -11.02
CA LEU A 151 -25.04 -1.73 -12.04
C LEU A 151 -25.89 -2.85 -11.44
N ALA A 152 -25.54 -3.34 -10.24
CA ALA A 152 -26.30 -4.37 -9.55
C ALA A 152 -27.72 -3.93 -9.19
N LYS A 153 -27.93 -2.64 -8.89
CA LYS A 153 -29.24 -2.07 -8.59
C LYS A 153 -30.01 -1.58 -9.82
N GLY A 154 -29.35 -1.45 -10.97
CA GLY A 154 -29.93 -0.87 -12.17
C GLY A 154 -30.10 0.66 -12.13
N GLU A 155 -29.59 1.33 -11.09
CA GLU A 155 -29.67 2.78 -10.92
C GLU A 155 -28.40 3.35 -10.26
N ARG A 156 -28.10 4.63 -10.52
CA ARG A 156 -26.93 5.31 -9.92
C ARG A 156 -27.12 5.56 -8.44
N ILE A 157 -26.34 4.88 -7.62
CA ILE A 157 -26.29 5.13 -6.18
C ILE A 157 -25.15 6.05 -5.77
N SER A 158 -25.28 6.64 -4.58
CA SER A 158 -24.20 7.35 -3.90
C SER A 158 -23.69 6.50 -2.74
N LEU A 159 -22.37 6.40 -2.59
CA LEU A 159 -21.73 5.82 -1.42
C LEU A 159 -21.65 6.85 -0.29
N ASP A 160 -21.86 6.40 0.95
CA ASP A 160 -21.71 7.24 2.14
C ASP A 160 -20.24 7.64 2.34
N TYR A 161 -19.35 6.66 2.16
CA TYR A 161 -17.91 6.77 2.32
C TYR A 161 -17.17 6.21 1.09
N VAL A 162 -15.99 6.75 0.83
CA VAL A 162 -15.05 6.24 -0.18
C VAL A 162 -13.66 6.16 0.41
N GLY A 163 -12.95 5.08 0.13
CA GLY A 163 -11.53 4.96 0.48
C GLY A 163 -10.66 5.96 -0.26
N ILE A 164 -9.55 6.36 0.38
CA ILE A 164 -8.63 7.38 -0.14
C ILE A 164 -7.26 6.80 -0.58
N PHE A 165 -7.11 5.48 -0.51
CA PHE A 165 -5.86 4.84 -0.93
C PHE A 165 -5.66 5.00 -2.44
N ALA A 166 -6.67 4.62 -3.24
CA ALA A 166 -6.74 4.88 -4.67
C ALA A 166 -7.54 6.16 -4.97
N ASP A 167 -6.93 7.30 -4.68
CA ASP A 167 -7.55 8.63 -4.76
C ASP A 167 -8.09 8.97 -6.16
N GLY A 168 -7.44 8.50 -7.23
CA GLY A 168 -7.91 8.68 -8.61
C GLY A 168 -9.26 8.03 -8.95
N VAL A 169 -9.72 7.07 -8.13
CA VAL A 169 -11.01 6.37 -8.33
C VAL A 169 -11.97 6.52 -7.14
N ALA A 170 -11.64 7.36 -6.17
CA ALA A 170 -12.45 7.62 -4.97
C ALA A 170 -13.71 8.46 -5.30
N VAL A 171 -14.67 7.84 -5.99
CA VAL A 171 -15.88 8.51 -6.51
C VAL A 171 -17.12 8.00 -5.81
N LYS A 172 -17.84 8.89 -5.12
CA LYS A 172 -19.06 8.54 -4.38
C LYS A 172 -20.22 8.15 -5.31
N ARG A 173 -20.35 8.82 -6.45
CA ARG A 173 -21.44 8.62 -7.41
C ARG A 173 -20.90 8.69 -8.83
N VAL A 174 -21.20 7.67 -9.62
CA VAL A 174 -20.74 7.56 -11.01
C VAL A 174 -21.47 8.54 -11.94
N GLY A 175 -20.87 8.81 -13.11
CA GLY A 175 -21.48 9.64 -14.15
C GLY A 175 -22.78 9.07 -14.69
N GLU A 176 -23.64 9.93 -15.20
CA GLU A 176 -24.88 9.55 -15.87
C GLU A 176 -24.63 8.84 -17.19
N LEU A 177 -23.82 9.45 -18.06
CA LEU A 177 -23.47 8.91 -19.36
C LEU A 177 -22.62 7.65 -19.18
N THR A 178 -21.67 7.71 -18.26
CA THR A 178 -20.76 6.58 -18.03
C THR A 178 -21.50 5.38 -17.44
N PHE A 179 -22.50 5.59 -16.58
CA PHE A 179 -23.36 4.53 -16.09
C PHE A 179 -24.19 3.89 -17.22
N ALA A 180 -24.84 4.70 -18.05
CA ALA A 180 -25.66 4.21 -19.16
C ALA A 180 -24.84 3.38 -20.17
N ILE A 181 -23.63 3.83 -20.51
CA ILE A 181 -22.70 3.09 -21.37
C ILE A 181 -22.26 1.80 -20.67
N SER A 182 -21.93 1.87 -19.38
CA SER A 182 -21.48 0.70 -18.61
C SER A 182 -22.55 -0.39 -18.55
N GLN A 183 -23.83 -0.03 -18.38
CA GLN A 183 -24.95 -0.98 -18.39
C GLN A 183 -25.05 -1.75 -19.72
N LYS A 184 -24.67 -1.13 -20.84
CA LYS A 184 -24.76 -1.73 -22.17
C LYS A 184 -23.54 -2.58 -22.53
N TYR A 185 -22.34 -2.15 -22.13
CA TYR A 185 -21.10 -2.65 -22.74
C TYR A 185 -20.13 -3.36 -21.77
N VAL A 186 -20.31 -3.22 -20.45
CA VAL A 186 -19.40 -3.83 -19.46
C VAL A 186 -19.87 -5.23 -19.10
N ASP A 187 -18.97 -6.21 -19.17
CA ASP A 187 -19.29 -7.63 -18.93
C ASP A 187 -19.23 -8.03 -17.45
N ASP A 188 -18.28 -7.49 -16.69
CA ASP A 188 -18.12 -7.76 -15.23
C ASP A 188 -17.41 -6.59 -14.54
N ILE A 189 -17.56 -6.51 -13.20
CA ILE A 189 -16.73 -5.63 -12.35
C ILE A 189 -16.14 -6.40 -11.18
N VAL A 190 -14.81 -6.47 -11.17
CA VAL A 190 -14.03 -7.03 -10.07
C VAL A 190 -13.77 -5.95 -9.03
N THR A 191 -13.85 -6.32 -7.75
CA THR A 191 -13.45 -5.45 -6.65
C THR A 191 -12.20 -5.98 -6.00
N VAL A 192 -11.29 -5.09 -5.60
CA VAL A 192 -10.00 -5.43 -4.98
C VAL A 192 -9.79 -4.71 -3.65
N THR A 193 -9.12 -5.35 -2.71
CA THR A 193 -8.72 -4.78 -1.42
C THR A 193 -7.50 -3.87 -1.57
N THR A 194 -7.19 -3.09 -0.54
CA THR A 194 -5.93 -2.32 -0.46
C THR A 194 -4.70 -3.22 -0.62
N ASP A 195 -4.70 -4.40 0.02
CA ASP A 195 -3.59 -5.35 -0.01
C ASP A 195 -3.40 -5.92 -1.44
N GLU A 196 -4.49 -6.21 -2.15
CA GLU A 196 -4.46 -6.66 -3.55
C GLU A 196 -3.99 -5.54 -4.50
N ILE A 197 -4.35 -4.27 -4.23
CA ILE A 197 -3.82 -3.13 -5.00
C ILE A 197 -2.31 -3.01 -4.80
N CYS A 198 -1.83 -3.10 -3.56
CA CYS A 198 -0.39 -3.08 -3.25
C CYS A 198 0.34 -4.22 -3.99
N THR A 199 -0.26 -5.42 -4.02
CA THR A 199 0.25 -6.57 -4.78
C THR A 199 0.33 -6.27 -6.27
N GLY A 200 -0.68 -5.61 -6.84
CA GLY A 200 -0.67 -5.15 -8.23
C GLY A 200 0.45 -4.15 -8.54
N ILE A 201 0.73 -3.20 -7.64
CA ILE A 201 1.84 -2.24 -7.80
C ILE A 201 3.18 -2.99 -7.82
N LYS A 202 3.39 -3.89 -6.86
CA LYS A 202 4.63 -4.68 -6.77
C LYS A 202 4.81 -5.56 -8.01
N ALA A 203 3.78 -6.29 -8.43
CA ALA A 203 3.85 -7.14 -9.62
C ALA A 203 4.23 -6.34 -10.88
N ALA A 204 3.63 -5.16 -11.08
CA ALA A 204 3.98 -4.29 -12.19
C ALA A 204 5.45 -3.83 -12.12
N TYR A 205 5.94 -3.47 -10.94
CA TYR A 205 7.33 -3.09 -10.73
C TYR A 205 8.31 -4.26 -10.95
N GLU A 206 7.98 -5.45 -10.46
CA GLU A 206 8.81 -6.65 -10.57
C GLU A 206 8.91 -7.21 -11.99
N ASP A 207 7.87 -7.04 -12.80
CA ASP A 207 7.87 -7.48 -14.19
C ASP A 207 8.39 -6.41 -15.16
N THR A 208 7.90 -5.18 -15.03
CA THR A 208 8.11 -4.11 -16.04
C THR A 208 8.94 -2.92 -15.55
N ARG A 209 9.30 -2.88 -14.26
CA ARG A 209 9.96 -1.73 -13.58
C ARG A 209 9.13 -0.45 -13.59
N MET A 210 7.84 -0.52 -13.95
CA MET A 210 6.92 0.60 -13.87
C MET A 210 6.50 0.84 -12.42
N VAL A 211 6.51 2.10 -11.99
CA VAL A 211 5.96 2.51 -10.71
C VAL A 211 4.55 3.02 -10.96
N LEU A 212 3.55 2.27 -10.51
CA LEU A 212 2.15 2.64 -10.64
C LEU A 212 1.65 3.32 -9.36
N GLU A 213 0.73 4.28 -9.54
CA GLU A 213 -0.08 4.77 -8.42
C GLU A 213 -1.16 3.72 -8.08
N PRO A 214 -1.82 3.79 -6.90
CA PRO A 214 -2.79 2.77 -6.51
C PRO A 214 -3.96 2.61 -7.49
N ALA A 215 -4.48 3.71 -8.07
CA ALA A 215 -5.50 3.64 -9.12
C ALA A 215 -4.96 2.99 -10.42
N GLY A 216 -3.70 3.29 -10.77
CA GLY A 216 -3.01 2.74 -11.94
C GLY A 216 -2.81 1.23 -11.89
N ALA A 217 -2.67 0.66 -10.69
CA ALA A 217 -2.47 -0.77 -10.49
C ALA A 217 -3.76 -1.59 -10.42
N LEU A 218 -4.95 -0.96 -10.45
CA LEU A 218 -6.23 -1.67 -10.28
C LEU A 218 -6.44 -2.76 -11.32
N ALA A 219 -6.15 -2.49 -12.60
CA ALA A 219 -6.33 -3.49 -13.65
C ALA A 219 -5.46 -4.73 -13.40
N VAL A 220 -4.20 -4.54 -13.04
CA VAL A 220 -3.26 -5.62 -12.69
C VAL A 220 -3.76 -6.40 -11.47
N ALA A 221 -4.16 -5.70 -10.40
CA ALA A 221 -4.71 -6.34 -9.20
C ALA A 221 -5.97 -7.17 -9.51
N GLY A 222 -6.87 -6.66 -10.36
CA GLY A 222 -8.07 -7.36 -10.79
C GLY A 222 -7.76 -8.65 -11.55
N ILE A 223 -6.74 -8.63 -12.42
CA ILE A 223 -6.26 -9.82 -13.12
C ILE A 223 -5.70 -10.84 -12.13
N LEU A 224 -4.84 -10.41 -11.20
CA LEU A 224 -4.24 -11.31 -10.21
C LEU A 224 -5.30 -11.97 -9.31
N LYS A 225 -6.34 -11.21 -8.91
CA LYS A 225 -7.43 -11.73 -8.07
C LYS A 225 -8.34 -12.69 -8.82
N LYS A 226 -8.77 -12.33 -10.04
CA LYS A 226 -9.79 -13.07 -10.79
C LYS A 226 -9.44 -13.11 -12.27
N ARG A 227 -8.41 -13.90 -12.59
CA ARG A 227 -8.10 -14.27 -13.97
C ARG A 227 -9.01 -15.39 -14.44
N THR A 228 -9.63 -15.18 -15.60
CA THR A 228 -10.34 -16.27 -16.29
C THR A 228 -9.32 -17.18 -16.99
N SER A 229 -9.27 -18.45 -16.59
CA SER A 229 -8.23 -19.41 -16.97
C SER A 229 -8.13 -19.70 -18.49
N HIS A 230 -9.21 -19.49 -19.24
CA HIS A 230 -9.23 -19.72 -20.69
C HIS A 230 -8.86 -18.49 -21.52
N PHE A 231 -8.70 -17.30 -20.93
CA PHE A 231 -8.20 -16.13 -21.64
C PHE A 231 -6.68 -16.23 -21.83
N LYS A 232 -6.25 -16.16 -23.08
CA LYS A 232 -4.85 -16.20 -23.49
C LYS A 232 -4.25 -14.79 -23.47
N ASN A 233 -4.93 -13.84 -24.10
CA ASN A 233 -4.46 -12.47 -24.29
C ASN A 233 -5.31 -11.50 -23.47
N ILE A 234 -4.73 -10.98 -22.39
CA ILE A 234 -5.41 -10.09 -21.45
C ILE A 234 -4.66 -8.76 -21.42
N VAL A 235 -5.41 -7.65 -21.48
CA VAL A 235 -4.85 -6.30 -21.39
C VAL A 235 -5.21 -5.68 -20.05
N ALA A 236 -4.21 -5.15 -19.35
CA ALA A 236 -4.39 -4.34 -18.14
C ALA A 236 -4.15 -2.86 -18.49
N VAL A 237 -5.13 -1.99 -18.22
CA VAL A 237 -4.96 -0.55 -18.42
C VAL A 237 -4.29 0.07 -17.18
N ASN A 238 -3.00 0.39 -17.30
CA ASN A 238 -2.23 1.08 -16.28
C ASN A 238 -2.50 2.59 -16.32
N SER A 239 -3.45 3.08 -15.53
CA SER A 239 -4.06 4.40 -15.71
C SER A 239 -3.29 5.61 -15.15
N GLY A 240 -2.23 5.40 -14.37
CA GLY A 240 -1.51 6.50 -13.72
C GLY A 240 -0.33 6.08 -12.86
N ALA A 241 0.52 7.06 -12.53
CA ALA A 241 1.79 6.88 -11.81
C ALA A 241 2.11 8.05 -10.84
N ASN A 242 1.16 8.92 -10.54
CA ASN A 242 1.35 10.10 -9.72
C ASN A 242 1.14 9.79 -8.22
N MET A 243 2.14 9.16 -7.61
CA MET A 243 2.14 8.81 -6.19
C MET A 243 3.31 9.49 -5.44
N ASN A 244 3.09 9.88 -4.18
CA ASN A 244 4.21 10.30 -3.31
C ASN A 244 5.14 9.11 -3.05
N PHE A 245 6.44 9.31 -3.16
CA PHE A 245 7.46 8.28 -2.92
C PHE A 245 7.31 7.61 -1.55
N ASP A 246 6.95 8.36 -0.51
CA ASP A 246 6.75 7.81 0.85
C ASP A 246 5.65 6.75 0.91
N ARG A 247 4.67 6.78 -0.01
CA ARG A 247 3.62 5.74 -0.08
C ARG A 247 4.18 4.39 -0.52
N LEU A 248 5.34 4.33 -1.17
CA LEU A 248 5.98 3.06 -1.52
C LEU A 248 6.36 2.26 -0.28
N GLN A 249 6.68 2.92 0.85
CA GLN A 249 6.90 2.21 2.11
C GLN A 249 5.64 1.47 2.54
N PHE A 250 4.48 2.13 2.52
CA PHE A 250 3.20 1.51 2.84
C PHE A 250 2.88 0.33 1.91
N VAL A 251 3.13 0.49 0.61
CA VAL A 251 2.95 -0.59 -0.38
C VAL A 251 3.87 -1.79 -0.09
N SER A 252 5.15 -1.53 0.20
CA SER A 252 6.13 -2.56 0.55
C SER A 252 5.75 -3.31 1.84
N GLU A 253 5.28 -2.61 2.86
CA GLU A 253 4.83 -3.22 4.12
C GLU A 253 3.55 -4.03 3.94
N ARG A 254 2.57 -3.53 3.16
CA ARG A 254 1.30 -4.22 2.91
C ARG A 254 1.45 -5.45 2.02
N THR A 255 2.29 -5.41 0.98
CA THR A 255 2.51 -6.56 0.09
C THR A 255 3.08 -7.75 0.83
N ARG A 256 4.04 -7.52 1.74
CA ARG A 256 4.63 -8.59 2.55
C ARG A 256 3.57 -9.43 3.26
N VAL A 257 2.59 -8.77 3.87
CA VAL A 257 1.54 -9.47 4.62
C VAL A 257 0.41 -9.95 3.71
N GLY A 258 -0.01 -9.14 2.74
CA GLY A 258 -1.16 -9.42 1.86
C GLY A 258 -0.95 -10.59 0.89
N GLU A 259 0.26 -10.80 0.38
CA GLU A 259 0.59 -11.95 -0.47
C GLU A 259 0.72 -13.26 0.32
N GLY A 260 0.57 -13.21 1.66
CA GLY A 260 0.94 -14.32 2.52
C GLY A 260 2.42 -14.66 2.32
N SER A 261 3.28 -13.64 2.22
CA SER A 261 4.75 -13.81 2.17
C SER A 261 5.42 -13.58 3.53
N GLU A 262 4.65 -13.11 4.52
CA GLU A 262 5.03 -12.94 5.92
C GLU A 262 3.89 -13.47 6.80
N ALA A 263 4.23 -14.24 7.83
CA ALA A 263 3.30 -14.64 8.88
C ALA A 263 3.70 -13.99 10.20
N LEU A 264 2.71 -13.44 10.93
CA LEU A 264 2.91 -12.75 12.20
C LEU A 264 2.33 -13.60 13.34
N PHE A 265 3.13 -13.80 14.39
CA PHE A 265 2.74 -14.59 15.56
C PHE A 265 3.05 -13.87 16.86
N ALA A 266 2.18 -14.09 17.85
CA ALA A 266 2.50 -13.87 19.25
C ALA A 266 2.69 -15.24 19.92
N VAL A 267 3.87 -15.48 20.51
CA VAL A 267 4.17 -16.72 21.24
C VAL A 267 4.49 -16.41 22.69
N THR A 268 3.92 -17.21 23.57
CA THR A 268 4.15 -17.13 25.00
C THR A 268 5.27 -18.11 25.40
N ILE A 269 6.35 -17.60 26.00
CA ILE A 269 7.47 -18.40 26.51
C ILE A 269 7.64 -18.22 28.03
N PRO A 270 8.28 -19.16 28.74
CA PRO A 270 8.65 -18.93 30.14
C PRO A 270 9.68 -17.81 30.26
N GLU A 271 9.48 -16.92 31.24
CA GLU A 271 10.38 -15.80 31.54
C GLU A 271 11.61 -16.30 32.32
N ARG A 272 12.55 -16.95 31.62
CA ARG A 272 13.81 -17.46 32.18
C ARG A 272 14.99 -17.30 31.21
N PRO A 273 16.23 -17.19 31.72
CA PRO A 273 17.43 -17.23 30.89
C PRO A 273 17.42 -18.44 29.93
N GLY A 274 17.84 -18.21 28.69
CA GLY A 274 17.91 -19.23 27.63
C GLY A 274 16.60 -19.51 26.86
N ALA A 275 15.42 -19.15 27.37
CA ALA A 275 14.14 -19.49 26.71
C ALA A 275 13.99 -18.88 25.31
N LEU A 276 14.50 -17.66 25.10
CA LEU A 276 14.51 -16.99 23.80
C LEU A 276 15.39 -17.73 22.77
N ARG A 277 16.54 -18.24 23.23
CA ARG A 277 17.48 -19.00 22.40
C ARG A 277 16.91 -20.36 22.04
N GLU A 278 16.21 -21.02 22.97
CA GLU A 278 15.50 -22.28 22.71
C GLU A 278 14.45 -22.10 21.61
N LEU A 279 13.57 -21.09 21.73
CA LEU A 279 12.56 -20.79 20.72
C LEU A 279 13.19 -20.52 19.34
N THR A 280 14.19 -19.65 19.30
CA THR A 280 14.81 -19.24 18.04
C THR A 280 15.63 -20.36 17.39
N GLY A 281 16.35 -21.15 18.17
CA GLY A 281 17.10 -22.31 17.68
C GLY A 281 16.21 -23.43 17.17
N GLN A 282 15.06 -23.67 17.81
CA GLN A 282 14.20 -24.80 17.49
C GLN A 282 13.18 -24.52 16.38
N PHE A 283 12.59 -23.33 16.36
CA PHE A 283 11.48 -22.99 15.45
C PHE A 283 11.87 -22.01 14.35
N LEU A 284 12.81 -21.10 14.64
CA LEU A 284 13.16 -20.02 13.73
C LEU A 284 14.46 -20.28 12.95
N SER A 285 15.19 -21.34 13.31
CA SER A 285 16.39 -21.76 12.58
C SER A 285 16.06 -22.10 11.12
N GLY A 286 16.83 -21.51 10.20
CA GLY A 286 16.62 -21.68 8.76
C GLY A 286 15.40 -20.97 8.18
N LYS A 287 14.59 -20.26 8.97
CA LYS A 287 13.54 -19.36 8.47
C LYS A 287 14.10 -17.94 8.31
N ASN A 288 13.53 -17.17 7.39
CA ASN A 288 13.90 -15.77 7.22
C ASN A 288 13.05 -14.92 8.16
N ILE A 289 13.63 -14.44 9.25
CA ILE A 289 12.90 -13.67 10.25
C ILE A 289 12.77 -12.23 9.76
N THR A 290 11.55 -11.72 9.73
CA THR A 290 11.26 -10.36 9.27
C THR A 290 11.17 -9.40 10.45
N GLU A 291 10.62 -9.86 11.57
CA GLU A 291 10.49 -9.10 12.81
C GLU A 291 10.64 -10.02 14.02
N PHE A 292 11.23 -9.51 15.09
CA PHE A 292 11.35 -10.24 16.35
C PHE A 292 11.48 -9.24 17.51
N ASN A 293 10.40 -9.10 18.28
CA ASN A 293 10.23 -8.06 19.27
C ASN A 293 9.80 -8.67 20.62
N TYR A 294 10.46 -8.23 21.68
CA TYR A 294 10.26 -8.71 23.04
C TYR A 294 10.69 -7.63 24.06
N ARG A 295 9.93 -7.52 25.15
CA ARG A 295 10.29 -6.77 26.35
C ARG A 295 9.88 -7.58 27.57
N MET A 296 10.76 -7.67 28.55
CA MET A 296 10.47 -8.31 29.83
C MET A 296 9.29 -7.62 30.52
N ASN A 297 8.28 -8.38 30.96
CA ASN A 297 7.06 -7.85 31.58
C ASN A 297 6.84 -8.46 32.98
N PRO A 298 6.38 -7.71 34.01
CA PRO A 298 6.23 -8.26 35.35
C PRO A 298 5.10 -9.28 35.50
N GLY A 299 5.40 -10.45 36.10
CA GLY A 299 4.40 -11.38 36.63
C GLY A 299 3.63 -12.21 35.60
N GLU A 300 3.97 -12.08 34.32
CA GLU A 300 3.36 -12.83 33.22
C GLU A 300 4.42 -13.61 32.43
N PRO A 301 4.06 -14.72 31.79
CA PRO A 301 4.89 -15.35 30.79
C PRO A 301 5.28 -14.35 29.69
N ALA A 302 6.53 -14.41 29.22
CA ALA A 302 7.03 -13.51 28.19
C ALA A 302 6.25 -13.69 26.88
N GLN A 303 5.77 -12.57 26.33
CA GLN A 303 5.11 -12.54 25.02
C GLN A 303 6.10 -12.05 23.97
N ILE A 304 6.34 -12.89 22.96
CA ILE A 304 7.21 -12.57 21.84
C ILE A 304 6.35 -12.32 20.63
N PHE A 305 6.52 -11.15 20.03
CA PHE A 305 5.95 -10.84 18.73
C PHE A 305 7.01 -11.09 17.67
N PHE A 306 6.75 -12.00 16.73
CA PHE A 306 7.68 -12.23 15.63
C PHE A 306 6.96 -12.43 14.30
N GLY A 307 7.69 -12.08 13.24
CA GLY A 307 7.32 -12.31 11.85
C GLY A 307 8.39 -13.13 11.15
N PHE A 308 7.98 -13.99 10.23
CA PHE A 308 8.90 -14.69 9.33
C PHE A 308 8.33 -14.80 7.92
N SER A 309 9.23 -14.86 6.94
CA SER A 309 8.84 -15.05 5.55
C SER A 309 8.30 -16.46 5.33
N ILE A 310 7.20 -16.55 4.59
CA ILE A 310 6.55 -17.80 4.19
C ILE A 310 6.51 -17.90 2.67
N GLU A 311 6.66 -19.12 2.15
CA GLU A 311 6.56 -19.39 0.70
C GLU A 311 5.14 -19.81 0.33
N SER A 312 4.39 -20.33 1.30
CA SER A 312 2.98 -20.68 1.13
C SER A 312 2.21 -20.63 2.45
N TYR A 313 0.89 -20.58 2.37
CA TYR A 313 0.03 -20.63 3.56
C TYR A 313 0.23 -21.89 4.43
N SER A 314 0.76 -22.99 3.87
CA SER A 314 1.04 -24.19 4.67
C SER A 314 2.21 -24.01 5.65
N ASP A 315 3.16 -23.10 5.36
CA ASP A 315 4.25 -22.77 6.30
C ASP A 315 3.70 -22.19 7.61
N ARG A 316 2.66 -21.36 7.50
CA ARG A 316 1.96 -20.73 8.63
C ARG A 316 1.29 -21.79 9.50
N ASP A 317 0.56 -22.71 8.88
CA ASP A 317 -0.09 -23.82 9.57
C ASP A 317 0.90 -24.79 10.21
N GLU A 318 2.01 -25.08 9.53
CA GLU A 318 3.09 -25.89 10.07
C GLU A 318 3.71 -25.24 11.31
N MET A 319 4.02 -23.94 11.26
CA MET A 319 4.58 -23.22 12.40
C MET A 319 3.65 -23.28 13.61
N ARG A 320 2.36 -22.97 13.41
CA ARG A 320 1.34 -23.04 14.47
C ARG A 320 1.27 -24.42 15.11
N ARG A 321 1.24 -25.47 14.28
CA ARG A 321 1.18 -26.87 14.75
C ARG A 321 2.44 -27.25 15.52
N ARG A 322 3.62 -26.91 15.01
CA ARG A 322 4.90 -27.20 15.69
C ARG A 322 4.99 -26.51 17.05
N LEU A 323 4.61 -25.24 17.14
CA LEU A 323 4.61 -24.50 18.42
C LEU A 323 3.68 -25.18 19.44
N PHE A 324 2.48 -25.58 18.99
CA PHE A 324 1.52 -26.29 19.83
C PHE A 324 2.02 -27.67 20.30
N GLU A 325 2.62 -28.47 19.41
CA GLU A 325 3.18 -29.79 19.72
C GLU A 325 4.27 -29.74 20.81
N TYR A 326 5.00 -28.63 20.90
CA TYR A 326 6.04 -28.39 21.90
C TYR A 326 5.53 -27.66 23.15
N GLY A 327 4.23 -27.39 23.24
CA GLY A 327 3.60 -26.81 24.43
C GLY A 327 3.66 -25.28 24.51
N TYR A 328 4.01 -24.59 23.42
CA TYR A 328 3.94 -23.13 23.37
C TYR A 328 2.52 -22.65 23.04
N ALA A 329 1.99 -21.74 23.85
CA ALA A 329 0.78 -21.02 23.49
C ALA A 329 1.12 -19.99 22.40
N CYS A 330 0.41 -20.04 21.28
CA CYS A 330 0.64 -19.13 20.16
C CYS A 330 -0.68 -18.58 19.60
N SER A 331 -0.66 -17.31 19.22
CA SER A 331 -1.72 -16.65 18.47
C SER A 331 -1.21 -16.23 17.11
N ASP A 332 -1.98 -16.55 16.07
CA ASP A 332 -1.69 -16.14 14.72
C ASP A 332 -2.32 -14.77 14.45
N LEU A 333 -1.47 -13.78 14.19
CA LEU A 333 -1.83 -12.37 14.03
C LEU A 333 -1.72 -11.90 12.58
N THR A 334 -1.47 -12.82 11.63
CA THR A 334 -1.21 -12.49 10.23
C THR A 334 -2.35 -11.68 9.60
N ASP A 335 -3.61 -12.02 9.90
CA ASP A 335 -4.79 -11.33 9.35
C ASP A 335 -5.33 -10.22 10.29
N ASN A 336 -4.62 -9.92 11.39
CA ASN A 336 -5.07 -8.96 12.39
C ASN A 336 -4.62 -7.53 12.01
N GLU A 337 -5.56 -6.66 11.61
CA GLU A 337 -5.24 -5.26 11.23
C GLU A 337 -4.56 -4.46 12.35
N LEU A 338 -4.98 -4.63 13.61
CA LEU A 338 -4.35 -3.94 14.74
C LEU A 338 -2.87 -4.37 14.87
N ALA A 339 -2.58 -5.65 14.66
CA ALA A 339 -1.22 -6.16 14.69
C ALA A 339 -0.37 -5.62 13.52
N LYS A 340 -0.92 -5.70 12.30
CA LYS A 340 -0.26 -5.26 11.06
C LYS A 340 0.05 -3.76 11.03
N VAL A 341 -0.85 -2.93 11.55
CA VAL A 341 -0.77 -1.46 11.42
C VAL A 341 -0.17 -0.80 12.66
N HIS A 342 -0.39 -1.35 13.86
CA HIS A 342 -0.01 -0.67 15.10
C HIS A 342 0.93 -1.50 15.97
N ILE A 343 0.53 -2.70 16.41
CA ILE A 343 1.27 -3.42 17.47
C ILE A 343 2.71 -3.71 17.06
N ARG A 344 2.96 -4.05 15.78
CA ARG A 344 4.32 -4.32 15.29
C ARG A 344 5.30 -3.14 15.47
N HIS A 345 4.78 -1.92 15.64
CA HIS A 345 5.57 -0.71 15.90
C HIS A 345 5.57 -0.28 17.37
N MET A 346 4.85 -0.99 18.23
CA MET A 346 4.64 -0.64 19.64
C MET A 346 5.20 -1.66 20.63
N VAL A 347 5.54 -2.88 20.18
CA VAL A 347 6.19 -3.88 21.05
C VAL A 347 7.56 -3.37 21.49
N GLY A 348 7.78 -3.28 22.80
CA GLY A 348 8.93 -2.61 23.41
C GLY A 348 8.50 -2.05 24.76
N GLY A 349 8.22 -0.75 24.84
CA GLY A 349 7.68 -0.13 26.06
C GLY A 349 8.56 -0.28 27.31
N ARG A 350 8.05 0.24 28.44
CA ARG A 350 8.78 0.25 29.73
C ARG A 350 8.56 -1.01 30.53
N SER A 351 9.60 -1.44 31.24
CA SER A 351 9.51 -2.53 32.22
C SER A 351 9.94 -2.08 33.61
N ARG A 352 9.24 -2.57 34.64
CA ARG A 352 9.56 -2.28 36.05
C ARG A 352 10.45 -3.32 36.72
N LEU A 353 10.67 -4.47 36.09
CA LEU A 353 11.54 -5.55 36.60
C LEU A 353 12.99 -5.41 36.16
N VAL A 354 13.25 -4.54 35.20
CA VAL A 354 14.57 -4.40 34.61
C VAL A 354 15.46 -3.60 35.54
N GLU A 355 16.50 -4.25 36.05
CA GLU A 355 17.53 -3.67 36.89
C GLU A 355 18.89 -3.76 36.20
N ASN A 356 19.69 -2.69 36.24
CA ASN A 356 21.05 -2.65 35.66
C ASN A 356 21.12 -3.09 34.19
N GLU A 357 20.09 -2.79 33.39
CA GLU A 357 20.08 -3.07 31.95
C GLU A 357 21.11 -2.20 31.22
N VAL A 358 21.95 -2.86 30.44
CA VAL A 358 22.81 -2.22 29.45
C VAL A 358 22.19 -2.40 28.08
N LEU A 359 22.18 -1.33 27.28
CA LEU A 359 21.53 -1.32 25.98
C LEU A 359 22.58 -1.26 24.88
N TYR A 360 22.50 -2.18 23.94
CA TYR A 360 23.38 -2.22 22.79
C TYR A 360 22.59 -2.31 21.49
N ARG A 361 23.02 -1.52 20.51
CA ARG A 361 22.56 -1.61 19.13
C ARG A 361 23.62 -2.30 18.29
N PHE A 362 23.25 -3.43 17.67
CA PHE A 362 24.10 -4.22 16.79
C PHE A 362 23.68 -4.05 15.33
N GLN A 363 24.67 -4.10 14.44
CA GLN A 363 24.49 -4.14 13.00
C GLN A 363 25.32 -5.28 12.41
N PHE A 364 24.68 -6.13 11.63
CA PHE A 364 25.33 -7.22 10.92
C PHE A 364 24.77 -7.37 9.51
N PRO A 365 25.59 -7.85 8.55
CA PRO A 365 25.11 -8.13 7.20
C PRO A 365 23.92 -9.09 7.25
N GLU A 366 22.82 -8.72 6.62
CA GLU A 366 21.61 -9.53 6.63
C GLU A 366 21.80 -10.79 5.76
N ARG A 367 21.55 -11.96 6.34
CA ARG A 367 21.64 -13.26 5.67
C ARG A 367 20.71 -14.26 6.36
N LYS A 368 20.23 -15.26 5.63
CA LYS A 368 19.35 -16.30 6.18
C LYS A 368 19.99 -16.91 7.44
N GLY A 369 19.27 -16.84 8.57
CA GLY A 369 19.75 -17.33 9.87
C GLY A 369 20.70 -16.40 10.64
N ALA A 370 20.96 -15.18 10.17
CA ALA A 370 21.84 -14.22 10.86
C ALA A 370 21.38 -13.93 12.30
N LEU A 371 20.07 -13.74 12.49
CA LEU A 371 19.48 -13.52 13.81
C LEU A 371 19.68 -14.72 14.75
N SER A 372 19.45 -15.93 14.25
CA SER A 372 19.64 -17.16 15.02
C SER A 372 21.11 -17.34 15.40
N HIS A 373 22.03 -17.04 14.47
CA HIS A 373 23.46 -17.05 14.74
C HIS A 373 23.84 -16.04 15.84
N PHE A 374 23.33 -14.80 15.75
CA PHE A 374 23.54 -13.75 16.75
C PHE A 374 23.03 -14.16 18.14
N LEU A 375 21.83 -14.75 18.22
CA LEU A 375 21.30 -15.26 19.49
C LEU A 375 22.07 -16.48 20.02
N SER A 376 22.60 -17.31 19.11
CA SER A 376 23.38 -18.50 19.49
C SER A 376 24.78 -18.19 20.00
N SER A 377 25.35 -17.04 19.64
CA SER A 377 26.66 -16.60 20.13
C SER A 377 26.59 -15.94 21.51
N MET A 378 25.39 -15.52 21.96
CA MET A 378 25.18 -14.99 23.31
C MET A 378 25.25 -16.10 24.38
N SER A 379 25.79 -15.76 25.55
CA SER A 379 25.85 -16.69 26.69
C SER A 379 24.45 -17.03 27.21
N GLU A 380 24.25 -18.29 27.62
CA GLU A 380 23.00 -18.76 28.24
C GLU A 380 22.72 -18.10 29.60
N THR A 381 23.77 -17.56 30.22
CA THR A 381 23.73 -16.88 31.52
C THR A 381 23.29 -15.42 31.43
N TRP A 382 23.25 -14.83 30.23
CA TRP A 382 22.86 -13.43 30.08
C TRP A 382 21.36 -13.33 29.92
N ASN A 383 20.72 -12.56 30.81
CA ASN A 383 19.30 -12.33 30.71
C ASN A 383 19.02 -11.24 29.66
N ILE A 384 18.21 -11.57 28.67
CA ILE A 384 17.75 -10.62 27.66
C ILE A 384 16.47 -9.98 28.21
N SER A 385 16.50 -8.66 28.41
CA SER A 385 15.38 -7.88 28.94
C SER A 385 14.66 -7.03 27.89
N LEU A 386 15.30 -6.81 26.75
CA LEU A 386 14.72 -6.19 25.55
C LEU A 386 15.34 -6.83 24.32
N PHE A 387 14.52 -7.11 23.32
CA PHE A 387 14.98 -7.51 22.02
C PHE A 387 14.09 -6.89 20.95
N HIS A 388 14.68 -6.13 20.02
CA HIS A 388 13.96 -5.55 18.90
C HIS A 388 14.76 -5.73 17.62
N TYR A 389 14.19 -6.47 16.67
CA TYR A 389 14.76 -6.75 15.37
C TYR A 389 13.71 -6.55 14.27
N ARG A 390 14.10 -5.86 13.20
CA ARG A 390 13.24 -5.64 12.03
C ARG A 390 14.07 -5.61 10.76
N MET A 391 13.68 -6.42 9.79
CA MET A 391 14.32 -6.51 8.48
C MET A 391 13.80 -5.39 7.57
N HIS A 392 14.53 -4.27 7.54
CA HIS A 392 14.18 -3.04 6.82
C HIS A 392 14.67 -2.99 5.36
N GLY A 393 14.72 -4.12 4.66
CA GLY A 393 15.05 -4.17 3.22
C GLY A 393 16.40 -3.56 2.82
N GLY A 394 17.25 -3.24 3.80
CA GLY A 394 18.63 -2.78 3.60
C GLY A 394 19.62 -3.90 3.88
N ASP A 395 20.88 -3.68 3.51
CA ASP A 395 21.95 -4.69 3.56
C ASP A 395 22.35 -5.13 4.99
N PHE A 396 21.80 -4.48 6.02
CA PHE A 396 22.14 -4.72 7.42
C PHE A 396 20.91 -5.01 8.28
N GLY A 397 20.95 -6.13 8.98
CA GLY A 397 20.09 -6.41 10.12
C GLY A 397 20.45 -5.48 11.27
N ARG A 398 19.44 -4.85 11.87
CA ARG A 398 19.60 -3.99 13.05
C ARG A 398 18.90 -4.62 14.22
N VAL A 399 19.66 -4.88 15.27
CA VAL A 399 19.12 -5.40 16.53
C VAL A 399 19.38 -4.37 17.62
N LEU A 400 18.36 -4.07 18.40
CA LEU A 400 18.51 -3.41 19.69
C LEU A 400 18.28 -4.45 20.78
N VAL A 401 19.24 -4.62 21.69
CA VAL A 401 19.18 -5.61 22.77
C VAL A 401 19.44 -4.92 24.10
N GLY A 402 18.56 -5.17 25.06
CA GLY A 402 18.77 -4.88 26.47
C GLY A 402 19.21 -6.15 27.19
N LEU A 403 20.30 -6.05 27.94
CA LEU A 403 20.92 -7.17 28.64
C LEU A 403 21.10 -6.84 30.12
N GLN A 404 20.86 -7.83 30.98
CA GLN A 404 21.28 -7.79 32.38
C GLN A 404 22.46 -8.76 32.56
N ILE A 405 23.65 -8.19 32.67
CA ILE A 405 24.91 -8.95 32.70
C ILE A 405 25.37 -9.09 34.14
N PRO A 406 25.56 -10.33 34.64
CA PRO A 406 26.13 -10.54 35.97
C PRO A 406 27.49 -9.85 36.12
N SER A 407 27.74 -9.20 37.26
CA SER A 407 28.97 -8.43 37.49
C SER A 407 30.27 -9.23 37.24
N LEU A 408 30.25 -10.54 37.49
CA LEU A 408 31.38 -11.46 37.30
C LEU A 408 31.64 -11.85 35.83
N GLU A 409 30.73 -11.52 34.91
CA GLU A 409 30.82 -11.90 33.49
C GLU A 409 31.06 -10.71 32.55
N LYS A 410 31.33 -9.51 33.10
CA LYS A 410 31.63 -8.30 32.30
C LYS A 410 32.84 -8.47 31.38
N ASP A 411 33.87 -9.21 31.82
CA ASP A 411 35.05 -9.47 31.00
C ASP A 411 34.73 -10.41 29.83
N LYS A 412 33.91 -11.45 30.07
CA LYS A 412 33.41 -12.35 29.01
C LYS A 412 32.55 -11.60 28.00
N PHE A 413 31.73 -10.66 28.47
CA PHE A 413 30.92 -9.84 27.57
C PHE A 413 31.78 -8.89 26.72
N SER A 414 32.81 -8.29 27.32
CA SER A 414 33.77 -7.46 26.58
C SER A 414 34.51 -8.27 25.50
N GLN A 415 34.89 -9.52 25.82
CA GLN A 415 35.47 -10.44 24.84
C GLN A 415 34.48 -10.78 23.72
N PHE A 416 33.22 -11.10 24.05
CA PHE A 416 32.16 -11.33 23.07
C PHE A 416 31.95 -10.15 22.11
N LEU A 417 31.96 -8.92 22.62
CA LEU A 417 31.89 -7.72 21.77
C LEU A 417 33.11 -7.58 20.84
N GLY A 418 34.30 -7.98 21.29
CA GLY A 418 35.53 -7.94 20.50
C GLY A 418 35.68 -9.08 19.49
N ASP A 419 35.16 -10.27 19.81
CA ASP A 419 35.25 -11.47 18.99
C ASP A 419 34.19 -11.49 17.87
N MET A 420 33.06 -10.80 18.07
CA MET A 420 32.03 -10.68 17.05
C MET A 420 32.42 -9.65 16.00
N ASN A 421 32.46 -10.06 14.74
CA ASN A 421 32.68 -9.18 13.58
C ASN A 421 31.42 -8.35 13.24
N PHE A 422 30.76 -7.79 14.25
CA PHE A 422 29.55 -6.97 14.14
C PHE A 422 29.84 -5.56 14.62
N TYR A 423 29.24 -4.57 13.96
CA TYR A 423 29.27 -3.21 14.48
C TYR A 423 28.31 -3.11 15.66
N TYR A 424 28.77 -2.57 16.78
CA TYR A 424 27.95 -2.36 17.95
C TYR A 424 28.10 -0.93 18.49
N PHE A 425 27.05 -0.46 19.15
CA PHE A 425 26.98 0.85 19.78
C PHE A 425 26.36 0.68 21.15
N GLU A 426 27.00 1.21 22.19
CA GLU A 426 26.39 1.29 23.50
C GLU A 426 25.39 2.46 23.51
N GLU A 427 24.15 2.16 23.86
CA GLU A 427 23.02 3.09 23.85
C GLU A 427 22.41 3.24 25.26
N THR A 428 23.05 2.69 26.30
CA THR A 428 22.57 2.69 27.70
C THR A 428 22.24 4.10 28.22
N GLU A 429 23.04 5.09 27.82
CA GLU A 429 22.87 6.50 28.21
C GLU A 429 22.02 7.30 27.21
N ASN A 430 21.48 6.66 26.16
CA ASN A 430 20.73 7.35 25.11
C ASN A 430 19.43 7.97 25.69
N PRO A 431 19.19 9.27 25.48
CA PRO A 431 17.97 9.93 25.97
C PRO A 431 16.68 9.28 25.48
N ALA A 432 16.66 8.77 24.25
CA ALA A 432 15.47 8.12 23.67
C ALA A 432 15.12 6.83 24.42
N TYR A 433 16.12 6.03 24.79
CA TYR A 433 15.92 4.84 25.61
C TYR A 433 15.30 5.21 26.96
N ARG A 434 15.95 6.11 27.73
CA ARG A 434 15.48 6.51 29.07
C ARG A 434 14.08 7.12 29.10
N LEU A 435 13.65 7.75 28.01
CA LEU A 435 12.34 8.39 27.92
C LEU A 435 11.23 7.41 27.52
N PHE A 436 11.48 6.35 26.76
CA PHE A 436 10.41 5.56 26.13
C PHE A 436 10.44 4.05 26.40
N LEU A 437 11.58 3.52 26.86
CA LEU A 437 11.82 2.11 27.14
C LEU A 437 12.27 1.94 28.60
#